data_AF-A0AAV2HCS4-F1
#
_entry.id   AF-A0AAV2HCS4-F1
#
_cell.length_a   1.000
_cell.length_b   1.000
_cell.length_c   1.000
_cell.angle_alpha   90.00
_cell.angle_beta   90.00
_cell.angle_gamma   90.00
#
_symmetry.space_group_name_H-M   'P 1'
#
loop_
_entity.id
_entity.type
_entity.pdbx_description
1 polymer ?
#
loop_
_entity_poly.entity_id
_entity_poly.type
_entity_poly.pdbx_seq_one_letter_code
_entity_poly.pdbx_strand_id
1 'polypeptide(L)'
;MKYLIFFVLSVSCFPLASAEGKGCQSNTECPTPEYTGTCPTEKFCICSAGYRLNTAKTACEKTEGKSCQSNTDCATPEYTGTCPAEKICVCSAGYHLNTAKTACEKLEGKTCASNTECPAPEYTGTCPAEKICICSAGYQLNTAKTACEI
;
A
#
# COMPACT_ATOMS: atom_id res chain seq x y z
N MET A 1 41.30 -40.73 -18.27
CA MET A 1 40.03 -40.68 -17.51
C MET A 1 40.16 -39.50 -16.55
N LYS A 2 39.77 -38.27 -16.94
CA LYS A 2 38.43 -37.65 -16.81
C LYS A 2 37.94 -37.68 -15.35
N TYR A 3 38.02 -36.56 -14.62
CA TYR A 3 36.88 -35.72 -14.22
C TYR A 3 37.35 -34.41 -13.56
N LEU A 4 36.43 -33.46 -13.57
CA LEU A 4 36.54 -32.00 -13.53
C LEU A 4 35.68 -31.56 -12.31
N ILE A 5 35.80 -30.28 -11.87
CA ILE A 5 34.77 -29.48 -11.13
C ILE A 5 34.86 -29.48 -9.58
N PHE A 6 34.77 -28.37 -8.83
CA PHE A 6 34.68 -26.91 -9.05
C PHE A 6 35.15 -26.17 -7.77
N PHE A 7 35.66 -24.94 -7.94
CA PHE A 7 35.84 -23.95 -6.88
C PHE A 7 34.50 -23.59 -6.25
N VAL A 8 34.35 -23.79 -4.93
CA VAL A 8 33.23 -23.23 -4.16
C VAL A 8 33.72 -21.92 -3.54
N LEU A 9 33.55 -20.81 -4.25
CA LEU A 9 33.63 -19.49 -3.63
C LEU A 9 32.34 -19.29 -2.83
N SER A 10 32.49 -19.31 -1.51
CA SER A 10 31.48 -18.94 -0.52
C SER A 10 31.05 -17.48 -0.74
N VAL A 11 30.03 -17.27 -1.55
CA VAL A 11 29.33 -15.99 -1.64
C VAL A 11 28.34 -15.96 -0.47
N SER A 12 28.70 -15.24 0.57
CA SER A 12 27.81 -14.89 1.68
C SER A 12 26.65 -14.06 1.15
N CYS A 13 25.45 -14.65 1.12
CA CYS A 13 24.19 -13.94 0.88
C CYS A 13 23.95 -12.92 1.99
N PHE A 14 24.15 -11.64 1.69
CA PHE A 14 23.50 -10.57 2.45
C PHE A 14 22.06 -10.40 1.92
N PRO A 15 21.03 -10.38 2.78
CA PRO A 15 19.67 -10.16 2.34
C PRO A 15 19.49 -8.68 2.02
N LEU A 16 19.57 -8.31 0.74
CA LEU A 16 19.13 -7.01 0.26
C LEU A 16 17.66 -7.11 -0.12
N ALA A 17 16.79 -6.72 0.82
CA ALA A 17 15.38 -6.52 0.57
C ALA A 17 15.21 -5.36 -0.43
N SER A 18 14.83 -5.62 -1.69
CA SER A 18 14.33 -4.58 -2.62
C SER A 18 13.59 -5.17 -3.83
N ALA A 19 12.25 -5.09 -3.79
CA ALA A 19 11.34 -4.98 -4.94
C ALA A 19 11.74 -5.63 -6.31
N GLU A 20 11.75 -6.96 -6.41
CA GLU A 20 12.06 -7.70 -7.65
C GLU A 20 10.82 -8.04 -8.50
N GLY A 21 10.79 -7.61 -9.78
CA GLY A 21 9.64 -7.77 -10.69
C GLY A 21 9.86 -8.63 -11.94
N LYS A 22 9.40 -8.16 -13.11
CA LYS A 22 9.55 -8.90 -14.38
C LYS A 22 11.03 -9.17 -14.68
N GLY A 23 11.37 -10.44 -14.97
CA GLY A 23 12.71 -10.81 -15.42
C GLY A 23 13.10 -10.10 -16.74
N CYS A 24 14.38 -9.74 -16.86
CA CYS A 24 14.92 -9.05 -18.02
C CYS A 24 16.34 -9.52 -18.34
N GLN A 25 16.72 -9.51 -19.62
CA GLN A 25 18.11 -9.71 -20.05
C GLN A 25 18.78 -8.39 -20.45
N SER A 26 17.98 -7.40 -20.83
CA SER A 26 18.39 -6.09 -21.35
C SER A 26 17.38 -5.00 -20.96
N ASN A 27 17.83 -3.74 -20.98
CA ASN A 27 17.03 -2.57 -20.61
C ASN A 27 15.75 -2.40 -21.44
N THR A 28 15.77 -2.83 -22.71
CA THR A 28 14.61 -2.73 -23.62
C THR A 28 13.44 -3.61 -23.21
N GLU A 29 13.64 -4.57 -22.31
CA GLU A 29 12.60 -5.47 -21.82
C GLU A 29 11.85 -4.93 -20.59
N CYS A 30 12.27 -3.76 -20.08
CA CYS A 30 11.64 -3.07 -18.97
C CYS A 30 10.79 -1.91 -19.50
N PRO A 31 9.47 -2.12 -19.69
CA PRO A 31 8.61 -1.10 -20.28
C PRO A 31 8.47 0.12 -19.36
N THR A 32 8.62 1.31 -19.91
CA THR A 32 8.26 2.56 -19.24
C THR A 32 6.79 2.89 -19.51
N PRO A 33 6.05 3.52 -18.58
CA PRO A 33 6.52 4.22 -17.38
C PRO A 33 6.55 3.37 -16.10
N GLU A 34 5.99 2.15 -16.10
CA GLU A 34 5.81 1.33 -14.88
C GLU A 34 7.14 0.88 -14.27
N TYR A 35 8.15 0.70 -15.13
CA TYR A 35 9.51 0.35 -14.75
C TYR A 35 10.49 1.46 -15.11
N THR A 36 11.64 1.48 -14.44
CA THR A 36 12.71 2.47 -14.63
C THR A 36 13.38 2.41 -16.02
N GLY A 37 13.00 1.45 -16.88
CA GLY A 37 13.68 1.18 -18.15
C GLY A 37 15.08 0.59 -17.98
N THR A 38 15.45 0.18 -16.77
CA THR A 38 16.77 -0.38 -16.47
C THR A 38 16.64 -1.84 -16.03
N CYS A 39 17.50 -2.69 -16.59
CA CYS A 39 17.69 -4.08 -16.21
C CYS A 39 19.02 -4.19 -15.44
N PRO A 40 18.98 -4.17 -14.09
CA PRO A 40 20.17 -4.30 -13.26
C PRO A 40 20.83 -5.67 -13.43
N THR A 41 22.04 -5.81 -12.88
CA THR A 41 22.81 -7.07 -12.89
C THR A 41 22.03 -8.27 -12.34
N GLU A 42 21.07 -8.02 -11.44
CA GLU A 42 20.20 -9.00 -10.82
C GLU A 42 19.12 -9.56 -11.78
N LYS A 43 19.02 -9.03 -13.00
CA LYS A 43 18.14 -9.53 -14.09
C LYS A 43 16.63 -9.39 -13.83
N PHE A 44 16.24 -8.38 -13.04
CA PHE A 44 14.83 -8.01 -12.83
C PHE A 44 14.60 -6.52 -13.05
N CYS A 45 13.52 -6.15 -13.74
CA CYS A 45 13.13 -4.75 -13.88
C CYS A 45 12.70 -4.18 -12.52
N ILE A 46 13.13 -2.96 -12.23
CA ILE A 46 12.76 -2.23 -11.01
C ILE A 46 11.53 -1.36 -11.30
N CYS A 47 10.57 -1.35 -10.39
CA CYS A 47 9.41 -0.46 -10.50
C CYS A 47 9.85 1.01 -10.44
N SER A 48 9.26 1.83 -11.32
CA SER A 48 9.40 3.28 -11.25
C SER A 48 8.83 3.83 -9.95
N ALA A 49 9.25 5.04 -9.57
CA ALA A 49 8.62 5.75 -8.46
C ALA A 49 7.10 5.88 -8.67
N GLY A 50 6.31 5.56 -7.64
CA GLY A 50 4.85 5.52 -7.74
C GLY A 50 4.29 4.21 -8.31
N TYR A 51 5.14 3.18 -8.50
CA TYR A 51 4.74 1.82 -8.83
C TYR A 51 5.37 0.83 -7.84
N ARG A 52 4.65 -0.24 -7.53
CA ARG A 52 5.12 -1.34 -6.68
C ARG A 52 4.80 -2.68 -7.31
N LEU A 53 5.51 -3.71 -6.89
CA LEU A 53 5.16 -5.06 -7.28
C LEU A 53 3.79 -5.45 -6.75
N ASN A 54 3.02 -6.07 -7.63
CA ASN A 54 1.81 -6.76 -7.24
C ASN A 54 2.13 -7.95 -6.33
N THR A 55 1.12 -8.49 -5.66
CA THR A 55 1.29 -9.60 -4.71
C THR A 55 1.95 -10.83 -5.34
N ALA A 56 1.72 -11.04 -6.64
CA ALA A 56 2.31 -12.14 -7.40
C ALA A 56 3.78 -11.91 -7.80
N LYS A 57 4.33 -10.71 -7.55
CA LYS A 57 5.67 -10.27 -7.98
C LYS A 57 5.92 -10.38 -9.49
N THR A 58 4.86 -10.28 -10.29
CA THR A 58 4.95 -10.44 -11.75
C THR A 58 4.89 -9.12 -12.50
N ALA A 59 4.33 -8.08 -11.88
CA ALA A 59 4.14 -6.78 -12.50
C ALA A 59 4.27 -5.64 -11.49
N CYS A 60 4.74 -4.48 -11.98
CA CYS A 60 4.64 -3.22 -11.26
C CYS A 60 3.26 -2.59 -11.50
N GLU A 61 2.53 -2.36 -10.43
CA GLU A 61 1.22 -1.70 -10.40
C GLU A 61 1.36 -0.33 -9.74
N LYS A 62 0.56 0.63 -10.21
CA LYS A 62 0.57 1.99 -9.66
C LYS A 62 0.24 1.94 -8.17
N THR A 63 1.09 2.54 -7.35
CA THR A 63 0.81 2.66 -5.93
C THR A 63 -0.33 3.64 -5.71
N GLU A 64 -1.33 3.18 -4.96
CA GLU A 64 -2.45 3.99 -4.50
C GLU A 64 -2.03 4.79 -3.26
N GLY A 65 -2.43 6.05 -3.21
CA GLY A 65 -2.13 6.98 -2.12
C GLY A 65 -1.05 8.01 -2.44
N LYS A 66 -0.73 8.82 -1.43
CA LYS A 66 0.23 9.92 -1.54
C LYS A 66 1.65 9.39 -1.44
N SER A 67 2.47 9.59 -2.47
CA SER A 67 3.89 9.27 -2.42
C SER A 67 4.65 10.17 -1.44
N CYS A 68 5.71 9.62 -0.86
CA CYS A 68 6.60 10.31 0.07
C CYS A 68 8.05 9.92 -0.18
N GLN A 69 8.96 10.84 0.10
CA GLN A 69 10.41 10.59 0.14
C GLN A 69 10.92 10.56 1.58
N SER A 70 10.30 11.38 2.44
CA SER A 70 10.62 11.56 3.85
C SER A 70 9.36 11.67 4.71
N ASN A 71 9.51 11.52 6.03
CA ASN A 71 8.39 11.66 6.98
C ASN A 71 7.69 13.02 6.88
N THR A 72 8.41 14.09 6.51
CA THR A 72 7.86 15.44 6.33
C THR A 72 6.77 15.47 5.26
N ASP A 73 6.85 14.61 4.25
CA ASP A 73 5.82 14.52 3.21
C ASP A 73 4.50 13.96 3.75
N CYS A 74 4.52 13.23 4.87
CA CYS A 74 3.35 12.65 5.52
C CYS A 74 2.96 13.39 6.80
N ALA A 75 3.54 14.55 7.09
CA ALA A 75 3.39 15.28 8.35
C ALA A 75 2.10 16.12 8.43
N THR A 76 0.98 15.60 7.91
CA THR A 76 -0.34 16.23 8.01
C THR A 76 -1.31 15.31 8.76
N PRO A 77 -2.39 15.84 9.37
CA PRO A 77 -3.28 15.06 10.24
C PRO A 77 -3.91 13.84 9.57
N GLU A 78 -4.11 13.89 8.25
CA GLU A 78 -4.73 12.82 7.48
C GLU A 78 -3.84 11.57 7.36
N TYR A 79 -2.53 11.70 7.64
CA TYR A 79 -1.56 10.60 7.55
C TYR A 79 -0.85 10.36 8.88
N THR A 80 -0.30 9.16 9.04
CA THR A 80 0.40 8.70 10.25
C THR A 80 1.73 9.43 10.55
N GLY A 81 2.11 10.46 9.78
CA GLY A 81 3.36 11.20 9.97
C GLY A 81 4.62 10.45 9.51
N THR A 82 4.49 9.24 8.99
CA THR A 82 5.64 8.37 8.67
C THR A 82 5.63 8.04 7.18
N CYS A 83 6.80 8.13 6.55
CA CYS A 83 7.02 7.64 5.19
C CYS A 83 7.62 6.24 5.27
N PRO A 84 6.83 5.19 5.03
CA PRO A 84 7.29 3.82 5.18
C PRO A 84 8.20 3.42 3.99
N ALA A 85 8.75 2.20 4.04
CA ALA A 85 9.66 1.70 3.02
C ALA A 85 9.02 1.68 1.61
N GLU A 86 7.70 1.50 1.56
CA GLU A 86 6.88 1.49 0.36
C GLU A 86 6.72 2.88 -0.29
N LYS A 87 7.25 3.95 0.33
CA LYS A 87 7.22 5.33 -0.19
C LYS A 87 5.81 5.88 -0.44
N ILE A 88 4.83 5.39 0.34
CA ILE A 88 3.44 5.85 0.31
C ILE A 88 2.98 6.16 1.74
N CYS A 89 2.47 7.36 1.96
CA CYS A 89 1.92 7.74 3.25
C CYS A 89 0.72 6.87 3.62
N VAL A 90 0.68 6.40 4.86
CA VAL A 90 -0.45 5.63 5.40
C VAL A 90 -1.46 6.58 6.04
N CYS A 91 -2.74 6.39 5.74
CA CYS A 91 -3.82 7.18 6.36
C CYS A 91 -3.86 6.99 7.88
N SER A 92 -4.11 8.07 8.61
CA SER A 92 -4.38 8.03 10.04
C SER A 92 -5.69 7.30 10.35
N ALA A 93 -5.86 6.85 11.59
CA ALA A 93 -7.17 6.36 12.06
C ALA A 93 -8.24 7.44 11.86
N GLY A 94 -9.40 7.05 11.34
CA GLY A 94 -10.46 7.99 10.95
C GLY A 94 -10.28 8.60 9.56
N TYR A 95 -9.31 8.13 8.77
CA TYR A 95 -9.10 8.54 7.38
C TYR A 95 -8.95 7.32 6.46
N HIS A 96 -9.36 7.46 5.20
CA HIS A 96 -9.23 6.44 4.16
C HIS A 96 -8.80 7.05 2.83
N LEU A 97 -8.31 6.24 1.91
CA LEU A 97 -8.06 6.73 0.55
C LEU A 97 -9.37 7.17 -0.11
N ASN A 98 -9.34 8.35 -0.72
CA ASN A 98 -10.44 8.87 -1.51
C ASN A 98 -10.76 7.96 -2.70
N THR A 99 -11.89 8.19 -3.37
CA THR A 99 -12.31 7.41 -4.55
C THR A 99 -11.25 7.38 -5.66
N ALA A 100 -10.50 8.47 -5.81
CA ALA A 100 -9.41 8.56 -6.79
C ALA A 100 -8.12 7.83 -6.36
N LYS A 101 -8.07 7.34 -5.11
CA LYS A 101 -6.93 6.62 -4.51
C LYS A 101 -5.63 7.43 -4.55
N THR A 102 -5.72 8.74 -4.34
CA THR A 102 -4.58 9.68 -4.38
C THR A 102 -4.28 10.35 -3.06
N ALA A 103 -5.27 10.48 -2.17
CA ALA A 103 -5.13 11.17 -0.90
C ALA A 103 -6.00 10.54 0.18
N CYS A 104 -5.62 10.72 1.44
CA CYS A 104 -6.45 10.34 2.57
C CYS A 104 -7.52 11.41 2.82
N GLU A 105 -8.77 10.99 2.93
CA GLU A 105 -9.92 11.81 3.29
C GLU A 105 -10.54 11.31 4.60
N LYS A 106 -11.18 12.20 5.34
CA LYS A 106 -11.76 11.88 6.64
C LYS A 106 -12.93 10.91 6.43
N LEU A 107 -12.92 9.82 7.18
CA LEU A 107 -14.08 8.96 7.30
C LEU A 107 -15.21 9.72 8.00
N GLU A 108 -16.37 9.62 7.40
CA GLU A 108 -17.57 10.30 7.83
C GLU A 108 -18.47 9.30 8.54
N GLY A 109 -19.00 9.68 9.70
CA GLY A 109 -19.89 8.83 10.47
C GLY A 109 -19.70 8.92 11.98
N LYS A 110 -20.36 8.00 12.68
CA LYS A 110 -20.31 7.92 14.13
C LYS A 110 -18.96 7.39 14.59
N THR A 111 -18.21 8.16 15.37
CA THR A 111 -16.98 7.66 15.99
C THR A 111 -17.27 6.62 17.07
N CYS A 112 -16.35 5.70 17.27
CA CYS A 112 -16.47 4.66 18.28
C CYS A 112 -15.11 4.38 18.94
N ALA A 113 -15.12 4.06 20.24
CA ALA A 113 -13.96 3.48 20.91
C ALA A 113 -14.06 1.95 21.01
N SER A 114 -15.28 1.43 21.03
CA SER A 114 -15.64 0.03 21.29
C SER A 114 -16.85 -0.44 20.48
N ASN A 115 -17.03 -1.76 20.33
CA ASN A 115 -18.12 -2.35 19.55
C ASN A 115 -19.52 -1.98 20.08
N THR A 116 -19.66 -1.73 21.38
CA THR A 116 -20.94 -1.34 22.00
C THR A 116 -21.46 0.01 21.51
N GLU A 117 -20.60 0.85 20.92
CA GLU A 117 -20.97 2.14 20.36
C GLU A 117 -21.51 2.06 18.93
N CYS A 118 -21.40 0.88 18.28
CA CYS A 118 -21.90 0.62 16.93
C CYS A 118 -23.04 -0.42 16.96
N PRO A 119 -24.21 -0.10 17.55
CA PRO A 119 -25.26 -1.08 17.76
C PRO A 119 -25.87 -1.59 16.44
N ALA A 120 -26.15 -2.89 16.38
CA ALA A 120 -27.03 -3.47 15.37
C ALA A 120 -28.49 -3.06 15.65
N PRO A 121 -29.37 -2.96 14.64
CA PRO A 121 -29.15 -3.30 13.23
C PRO A 121 -28.57 -2.18 12.36
N GLU A 122 -28.60 -0.92 12.82
CA GLU A 122 -28.20 0.26 12.05
C GLU A 122 -26.74 0.20 11.59
N TYR A 123 -25.88 -0.33 12.46
CA TYR A 123 -24.45 -0.52 12.22
C TYR A 123 -24.10 -2.01 12.23
N THR A 124 -22.93 -2.34 11.67
CA THR A 124 -22.40 -3.71 11.58
C THR A 124 -22.13 -4.41 12.93
N GLY A 125 -22.28 -3.73 14.06
CA GLY A 125 -21.99 -4.31 15.39
C GLY A 125 -20.52 -4.20 15.82
N THR A 126 -19.66 -3.63 14.98
CA THR A 126 -18.21 -3.58 15.19
C THR A 126 -17.67 -2.17 15.08
N CYS A 127 -16.77 -1.82 16.00
CA CYS A 127 -15.94 -0.63 15.91
C CYS A 127 -14.61 -1.00 15.24
N PRO A 128 -14.40 -0.63 13.97
CA PRO A 128 -13.23 -1.03 13.22
C PRO A 128 -11.99 -0.22 13.67
N ALA A 129 -10.83 -0.56 13.12
CA ALA A 129 -9.55 0.07 13.49
C ALA A 129 -9.55 1.58 13.22
N GLU A 130 -10.31 2.00 12.23
CA GLU A 130 -10.50 3.37 11.79
C GLU A 130 -11.40 4.19 12.72
N LYS A 131 -11.96 3.57 13.79
CA LYS A 131 -12.74 4.25 14.85
C LYS A 131 -14.01 4.96 14.37
N ILE A 132 -14.59 4.49 13.26
CA ILE A 132 -15.86 4.95 12.72
C ILE A 132 -16.77 3.74 12.51
N CYS A 133 -17.99 3.78 13.06
CA CYS A 133 -18.96 2.71 12.86
C CYS A 133 -19.37 2.59 11.38
N ILE A 134 -19.46 1.37 10.87
CA ILE A 134 -19.87 1.09 9.49
C ILE A 134 -21.38 0.81 9.47
N CYS A 135 -22.12 1.47 8.58
CA CYS A 135 -23.54 1.23 8.37
C CYS A 135 -23.79 -0.20 7.89
N SER A 136 -24.83 -0.84 8.40
CA SER A 136 -25.29 -2.12 7.90
C SER A 136 -25.89 -2.01 6.49
N ALA A 137 -26.00 -3.14 5.79
CA ALA A 137 -26.69 -3.18 4.51
C ALA A 137 -28.12 -2.65 4.63
N GLY A 138 -28.51 -1.74 3.74
CA GLY A 138 -29.81 -1.06 3.77
C GLY A 138 -29.86 0.21 4.62
N TYR A 139 -28.77 0.57 5.31
CA TYR A 139 -28.61 1.84 5.99
C TYR A 139 -27.53 2.68 5.29
N GLN A 140 -27.74 3.98 5.24
CA GLN A 140 -26.82 4.96 4.66
C GLN A 140 -26.52 6.06 5.66
N LEU A 141 -25.37 6.69 5.49
CA LEU A 141 -25.01 7.82 6.33
C LEU A 141 -25.95 9.00 6.04
N ASN A 142 -26.51 9.58 7.10
CA ASN A 142 -27.42 10.72 6.98
C ASN A 142 -26.71 11.96 6.43
N THR A 143 -27.47 12.98 6.05
CA THR A 143 -26.91 14.22 5.46
C THR A 143 -25.93 14.93 6.38
N ALA A 144 -26.13 14.82 7.70
CA ALA A 144 -25.24 15.39 8.71
C ALA A 144 -23.94 14.58 8.89
N LYS A 145 -23.84 13.41 8.27
CA LYS A 145 -22.69 12.50 8.34
C LYS A 145 -22.37 11.99 9.75
N THR A 146 -23.38 11.86 10.60
CA THR A 146 -23.22 11.50 12.02
C THR A 146 -23.88 10.17 12.39
N ALA A 147 -24.86 9.71 11.62
CA ALA A 147 -25.60 8.49 11.91
C ALA A 147 -25.99 7.70 10.66
N CYS A 148 -26.30 6.42 10.81
CA CYS A 148 -26.82 5.57 9.74
C CYS A 148 -28.34 5.51 9.82
N GLU A 149 -29.02 5.76 8.70
CA GLU A 149 -30.48 5.85 8.57
C GLU A 149 -30.92 5.10 7.29
N ILE A 150 -32.20 4.74 7.18
CA ILE A 150 -32.75 4.01 6.01
C ILE A 150 -33.08 5.00 4.88
#